data_AF-A0A1I6R8H1-F1
#
_entry.id   AF-A0A1I6R8H1-F1
#
_cell.length_a   1.000
_cell.length_b   1.000
_cell.length_c   1.000
_cell.angle_alpha   90.00
_cell.angle_beta   90.00
_cell.angle_gamma   90.00
#
_symmetry.space_group_name_H-M   'P 1'
#
loop_
_entity.id
_entity.type
_entity.pdbx_description
1 polymer ?
#
loop_
_entity_poly.entity_id
_entity_poly.type
_entity_poly.pdbx_seq_one_letter_code
_entity_poly.pdbx_strand_id
1 'polypeptide(L)'
;MNEQELQTTLKDLQEVMVSMDGSLQEIEKQQSEAKDYSDELAEISKKLDSKVTEETLVGMKASILKHAKATDNLVTALEEQKKAISKMPQSIKVLAEHRLTGRQQPYIIAGAVLALVSVFSLFASIQLWRSNSALHDSDIKILMVRIFYPPVSMDIDSIYNSNPEKLKSWVKHEEERLLAVRKAEENARQSTQQAERAKEELQRLKELKDRD
;
A
#
# COMPACT_ATOMS: atom_id res chain seq x y z
N MET A 1 -67.70 6.10 -22.51
CA MET A 1 -67.57 4.89 -23.35
C MET A 1 -68.51 5.08 -24.51
N ASN A 2 -67.98 5.08 -25.74
CA ASN A 2 -68.69 5.55 -26.92
C ASN A 2 -69.43 4.38 -27.59
N GLU A 3 -70.65 4.59 -28.10
CA GLU A 3 -71.49 3.50 -28.68
C GLU A 3 -70.81 2.75 -29.83
N GLN A 4 -69.88 3.42 -30.53
CA GLN A 4 -69.08 2.83 -31.60
C GLN A 4 -68.11 1.75 -31.11
N GLU A 5 -67.49 1.92 -29.93
CA GLU A 5 -66.59 0.90 -29.35
C GLU A 5 -67.37 -0.33 -28.87
N LEU A 6 -68.64 -0.12 -28.48
CA LEU A 6 -69.55 -1.18 -28.07
C LEU A 6 -70.01 -2.04 -29.25
N GLN A 7 -70.19 -1.42 -30.43
CA GLN A 7 -70.50 -2.17 -31.66
C GLN A 7 -69.30 -2.93 -32.22
N THR A 8 -68.09 -2.37 -32.15
CA THR A 8 -66.89 -3.08 -32.61
C THR A 8 -66.60 -4.29 -31.73
N THR A 9 -66.70 -4.14 -30.40
CA THR A 9 -66.51 -5.27 -29.47
C THR A 9 -67.56 -6.37 -29.62
N LEU A 10 -68.82 -6.02 -29.91
CA LEU A 10 -69.86 -7.01 -30.22
C LEU A 10 -69.58 -7.78 -31.51
N LYS A 11 -69.08 -7.09 -32.54
CA LYS A 11 -68.74 -7.71 -33.82
C LYS A 11 -67.53 -8.66 -33.69
N ASP A 12 -66.50 -8.24 -32.96
CA ASP A 12 -65.34 -9.09 -32.68
C ASP A 12 -65.72 -10.33 -31.88
N LEU A 13 -66.62 -10.20 -30.89
CA LEU A 13 -67.17 -11.33 -30.13
C LEU A 13 -67.94 -12.31 -31.02
N GLN A 14 -68.71 -11.80 -31.98
CA GLN A 14 -69.45 -12.65 -32.92
C GLN A 14 -68.52 -13.41 -33.87
N GLU A 15 -67.43 -12.77 -34.32
CA GLU A 15 -66.44 -13.39 -35.19
C GLU A 15 -65.66 -14.51 -34.47
N VAL A 16 -65.28 -14.29 -33.20
CA VAL A 16 -64.65 -15.31 -32.36
C VAL A 16 -65.59 -16.50 -32.12
N MET A 17 -66.89 -16.25 -31.93
CA MET A 17 -67.86 -17.31 -31.71
C MET A 17 -68.02 -18.20 -32.96
N VAL A 18 -68.01 -17.61 -34.14
CA VAL A 18 -68.06 -18.35 -35.42
C VAL A 18 -66.77 -19.16 -35.63
N SER A 19 -65.60 -18.62 -35.28
CA SER A 19 -64.34 -19.38 -35.38
C SER A 19 -64.28 -20.55 -34.40
N MET A 20 -64.83 -20.37 -33.20
CA MET A 20 -64.95 -21.44 -32.21
C MET A 20 -65.88 -22.56 -32.67
N ASP A 21 -67.03 -22.22 -33.27
CA ASP A 21 -67.99 -23.22 -33.77
C ASP A 21 -67.39 -24.05 -34.92
N GLY A 22 -66.65 -23.40 -35.83
CA GLY A 22 -65.89 -24.10 -36.88
C GLY A 22 -64.81 -25.03 -36.32
N SER A 23 -64.08 -24.57 -35.29
CA SER A 23 -63.07 -25.38 -34.61
C SER A 23 -63.68 -26.59 -33.88
N LEU A 24 -64.87 -26.41 -33.29
CA LEU A 24 -65.62 -27.47 -32.62
C LEU A 24 -66.11 -28.54 -33.60
N GLN A 25 -66.64 -28.14 -34.76
CA GLN A 25 -66.99 -29.10 -35.82
C GLN A 25 -65.78 -29.87 -36.35
N GLU A 26 -64.63 -29.22 -36.45
CA GLU A 26 -63.41 -29.88 -36.92
C GLU A 26 -62.86 -30.87 -35.89
N ILE A 27 -62.95 -30.55 -34.60
CA ILE A 27 -62.62 -31.47 -33.50
C ILE A 27 -63.61 -32.64 -33.45
N GLU A 28 -64.91 -32.39 -33.60
CA GLU A 28 -65.94 -33.45 -33.61
C GLU A 28 -65.74 -34.42 -34.79
N LYS A 29 -65.33 -33.91 -35.95
CA LYS A 29 -64.99 -34.73 -37.12
C LYS A 29 -63.70 -35.55 -36.93
N GLN A 30 -62.76 -35.07 -36.12
CA GLN A 30 -61.53 -35.80 -35.77
C GLN A 30 -61.70 -36.81 -34.63
N GLN A 31 -62.78 -36.73 -33.84
CA GLN A 31 -62.95 -37.56 -32.64
C GLN A 31 -63.48 -38.98 -32.89
N SER A 32 -63.78 -39.36 -34.14
CA SER A 32 -64.32 -40.69 -34.48
C SER A 32 -63.29 -41.61 -35.15
N GLU A 33 -62.12 -41.79 -34.55
CA GLU A 33 -61.30 -43.01 -34.71
C GLU A 33 -60.55 -43.26 -33.40
N ALA A 34 -61.18 -43.97 -32.46
CA ALA A 34 -60.46 -44.58 -31.34
C ALA A 34 -59.56 -45.68 -31.91
N LYS A 35 -58.36 -45.31 -32.37
CA LYS A 35 -57.34 -46.27 -32.81
C LYS A 35 -56.99 -47.17 -31.64
N ASP A 36 -57.19 -48.46 -31.83
CA ASP A 36 -56.85 -49.48 -30.84
C ASP A 36 -55.34 -49.73 -30.89
N TYR A 37 -54.60 -49.05 -30.00
CA TYR A 37 -53.14 -49.12 -29.91
C TYR A 37 -52.63 -50.39 -29.23
N SER A 38 -53.51 -51.37 -28.95
CA SER A 38 -53.15 -52.62 -28.29
C SER A 38 -52.07 -53.40 -29.05
N ASP A 39 -52.13 -53.42 -30.39
CA ASP A 39 -51.17 -54.16 -31.21
C ASP A 39 -49.77 -53.49 -31.23
N GLU A 40 -49.71 -52.17 -31.25
CA GLU A 40 -48.44 -51.42 -31.20
C GLU A 40 -47.77 -51.54 -29.83
N LEU A 41 -48.55 -51.52 -28.76
CA LEU A 41 -48.04 -51.74 -27.40
C LEU A 41 -47.55 -53.18 -27.19
N ALA A 42 -48.23 -54.17 -27.79
CA ALA A 42 -47.77 -55.56 -27.78
C ALA A 42 -46.43 -55.72 -28.54
N GLU A 43 -46.24 -55.02 -29.65
CA GLU A 43 -44.98 -55.03 -30.39
C GLU A 43 -43.83 -54.39 -29.59
N ILE A 44 -44.10 -53.27 -28.89
CA ILE A 44 -43.13 -52.60 -28.02
C ILE A 44 -42.76 -53.51 -26.84
N SER A 45 -43.75 -54.14 -26.19
CA SER A 45 -43.51 -55.09 -25.09
C SER A 45 -42.63 -56.25 -25.54
N LYS A 46 -42.90 -56.82 -26.72
CA LYS A 46 -42.11 -57.93 -27.29
C LYS A 46 -40.68 -57.49 -27.67
N LYS A 47 -40.50 -56.27 -28.17
CA LYS A 47 -39.17 -55.67 -28.42
C LYS A 47 -38.40 -55.37 -27.13
N LEU A 48 -39.10 -55.05 -26.05
CA LEU A 48 -38.49 -54.79 -24.74
C LEU A 48 -38.07 -56.10 -24.07
N ASP A 49 -38.94 -57.12 -24.04
CA ASP A 49 -38.64 -58.45 -23.49
C ASP A 49 -37.51 -59.16 -24.24
N SER A 50 -37.39 -58.95 -25.56
CA SER A 50 -36.27 -59.51 -26.33
C SER A 50 -34.93 -58.79 -26.12
N LYS A 51 -34.93 -57.56 -25.57
CA LYS A 51 -33.71 -56.81 -25.22
C LYS A 51 -33.35 -56.86 -23.75
N VAL A 52 -34.34 -57.04 -22.88
CA VAL A 52 -34.15 -57.22 -21.43
C VAL A 52 -33.98 -58.71 -21.15
N THR A 53 -32.81 -59.23 -21.50
CA THR A 53 -32.38 -60.55 -21.04
C THR A 53 -31.89 -60.46 -19.59
N GLU A 54 -32.05 -61.53 -18.82
CA GLU A 54 -31.57 -61.60 -17.44
C GLU A 54 -30.06 -61.30 -17.35
N GLU A 55 -29.30 -61.61 -18.40
CA GLU A 55 -27.89 -61.24 -18.59
C GLU A 55 -27.64 -59.73 -18.68
N THR A 56 -28.48 -58.94 -19.34
CA THR A 56 -28.28 -57.47 -19.42
C THR A 56 -28.56 -56.81 -18.08
N LEU A 57 -29.54 -57.32 -17.33
CA LEU A 57 -29.88 -56.83 -15.99
C LEU A 57 -28.81 -57.21 -14.95
N VAL A 58 -28.27 -58.44 -15.04
CA VAL A 58 -27.12 -58.89 -14.24
C VAL A 58 -25.85 -58.10 -14.60
N GLY A 59 -25.60 -57.88 -15.90
CA GLY A 59 -24.47 -57.09 -16.38
C GLY A 59 -24.51 -55.63 -15.93
N MET A 60 -25.70 -55.01 -15.95
CA MET A 60 -25.89 -53.65 -15.46
C MET A 60 -25.71 -53.56 -13.94
N LYS A 61 -26.25 -54.52 -13.17
CA LYS A 61 -26.03 -54.61 -11.72
C LYS A 61 -24.55 -54.81 -11.36
N ALA A 62 -23.84 -55.65 -12.11
CA ALA A 62 -22.40 -55.86 -11.94
C ALA A 62 -21.59 -54.61 -12.29
N SER A 63 -21.98 -53.87 -13.33
CA SER A 63 -21.34 -52.61 -13.73
C SER A 63 -21.55 -51.51 -12.69
N ILE A 64 -22.78 -51.36 -12.17
CA ILE A 64 -23.09 -50.42 -11.09
C ILE A 64 -22.29 -50.76 -9.83
N LEU A 65 -22.19 -52.04 -9.46
CA LEU A 65 -21.45 -52.48 -8.29
C LEU A 65 -19.93 -52.27 -8.46
N LYS A 66 -19.41 -52.41 -9.68
CA LYS A 66 -18.02 -52.08 -10.03
C LYS A 66 -17.76 -50.58 -9.95
N HIS A 67 -18.69 -49.75 -10.42
CA HIS A 67 -18.61 -48.29 -10.29
C HIS A 67 -18.71 -47.84 -8.84
N ALA A 68 -19.62 -48.42 -8.04
CA ALA A 68 -19.72 -48.14 -6.61
C ALA A 68 -18.41 -48.48 -5.87
N LYS A 69 -17.83 -49.66 -6.13
CA LYS A 69 -16.52 -50.04 -5.58
C LYS A 69 -15.38 -49.12 -6.05
N ALA A 70 -15.40 -48.70 -7.31
CA ALA A 70 -14.41 -47.75 -7.83
C ALA A 70 -14.55 -46.37 -7.14
N THR A 71 -15.77 -45.90 -6.90
CA THR A 71 -16.04 -44.66 -6.16
C THR A 71 -15.61 -44.78 -4.70
N ASP A 72 -15.91 -45.89 -4.03
CA ASP A 72 -15.47 -46.13 -2.64
C ASP A 72 -13.93 -46.15 -2.52
N ASN A 73 -13.25 -46.77 -3.49
CA ASN A 73 -11.80 -46.79 -3.59
C ASN A 73 -11.22 -45.39 -3.87
N LEU A 74 -11.90 -44.57 -4.68
CA LEU A 74 -11.50 -43.19 -4.94
C LEU A 74 -11.68 -42.32 -3.69
N VAL A 75 -12.76 -42.53 -2.93
CA VAL A 75 -13.01 -41.81 -1.66
C VAL A 75 -11.97 -42.20 -0.61
N THR A 76 -11.61 -43.48 -0.50
CA THR A 76 -10.53 -43.91 0.40
C THR A 76 -9.17 -43.37 -0.04
N ALA A 77 -8.86 -43.39 -1.35
CA ALA A 77 -7.63 -42.79 -1.87
C ALA A 77 -7.56 -41.27 -1.62
N LEU A 78 -8.70 -40.57 -1.73
CA LEU A 78 -8.80 -39.14 -1.40
C LEU A 78 -8.59 -38.86 0.08
N GLU A 79 -9.16 -39.67 0.97
CA GLU A 79 -8.95 -39.53 2.42
C GLU A 79 -7.51 -39.88 2.82
N GLU A 80 -6.89 -40.87 2.18
CA GLU A 80 -5.46 -41.16 2.35
C GLU A 80 -4.57 -40.02 1.83
N GLN A 81 -4.90 -39.44 0.68
CA GLN A 81 -4.19 -38.29 0.13
C GLN A 81 -4.35 -37.05 1.00
N LYS A 82 -5.56 -36.80 1.51
CA LYS A 82 -5.85 -35.73 2.47
C LYS A 82 -5.09 -35.94 3.78
N LYS A 83 -4.99 -37.18 4.26
CA LYS A 83 -4.17 -37.53 5.42
C LYS A 83 -2.67 -37.33 5.15
N ALA A 84 -2.18 -37.66 3.96
CA ALA A 84 -0.80 -37.40 3.54
C ALA A 84 -0.49 -35.90 3.43
N ILE A 85 -1.43 -35.11 2.88
CA ILE A 85 -1.34 -33.65 2.81
C ILE A 85 -1.42 -33.03 4.21
N SER A 86 -2.26 -33.56 5.11
CA SER A 86 -2.35 -33.07 6.50
C SER A 86 -1.09 -33.38 7.33
N LYS A 87 -0.32 -34.41 6.92
CA LYS A 87 0.98 -34.76 7.49
C LYS A 87 2.13 -34.01 6.82
N MET A 88 1.90 -33.30 5.69
CA MET A 88 2.89 -32.35 5.21
C MET A 88 3.00 -31.22 6.24
N PRO A 89 4.21 -30.88 6.67
CA PRO A 89 4.39 -29.80 7.62
C PRO A 89 3.87 -28.50 6.99
N GLN A 90 2.91 -27.83 7.65
CA GLN A 90 2.47 -26.47 7.32
C GLN A 90 3.64 -25.46 7.29
N SER A 91 4.80 -25.86 7.80
CA SER A 91 6.06 -25.16 7.62
C SER A 91 6.75 -25.55 6.30
N ILE A 92 6.11 -25.29 5.16
CA ILE A 92 6.88 -24.57 4.13
C ILE A 92 6.97 -23.14 4.67
N LYS A 93 7.78 -22.97 5.74
CA LYS A 93 8.51 -21.73 5.88
C LYS A 93 9.27 -21.71 4.58
N VAL A 94 8.80 -20.88 3.65
CA VAL A 94 9.65 -20.33 2.61
C VAL A 94 10.75 -19.67 3.42
N LEU A 95 11.77 -20.47 3.75
CA LEU A 95 13.06 -20.01 4.16
C LEU A 95 13.51 -19.34 2.87
N ALA A 96 13.06 -18.11 2.69
CA ALA A 96 13.74 -17.12 1.90
C ALA A 96 15.06 -16.93 2.64
N GLU A 97 15.92 -17.96 2.57
CA GLU A 97 17.33 -17.76 2.54
C GLU A 97 17.50 -16.72 1.44
N HIS A 98 17.61 -15.46 1.85
CA HIS A 98 18.34 -14.49 1.08
C HIS A 98 19.78 -14.98 1.12
N ARG A 99 20.06 -16.13 0.49
CA ARG A 99 21.36 -16.42 -0.09
C ARG A 99 21.46 -15.37 -1.17
N LEU A 100 21.95 -14.21 -0.74
CA LEU A 100 22.71 -13.29 -1.54
C LEU A 100 23.81 -14.12 -2.20
N THR A 101 23.45 -14.73 -3.32
CA THR A 101 24.32 -15.55 -4.15
C THR A 101 25.61 -14.77 -4.31
N GLY A 102 26.77 -15.35 -3.95
CA GLY A 102 28.03 -14.63 -3.76
C GLY A 102 28.48 -13.73 -4.92
N ARG A 103 27.88 -13.90 -6.10
CA ARG A 103 28.05 -13.05 -7.29
C ARG A 103 27.40 -11.66 -7.17
N GLN A 104 26.41 -11.45 -6.29
CA GLN A 104 25.73 -10.15 -6.06
C GLN A 104 26.31 -9.37 -4.87
N GLN A 105 27.00 -10.04 -3.94
CA GLN A 105 27.67 -9.41 -2.80
C GLN A 105 28.58 -8.22 -3.18
N PRO A 106 29.46 -8.31 -4.20
CA PRO A 106 30.32 -7.18 -4.54
C PRO A 106 29.54 -5.98 -5.07
N TYR A 107 28.40 -6.17 -5.75
CA TYR A 107 27.57 -5.07 -6.24
C TYR A 107 26.82 -4.36 -5.12
N ILE A 108 26.39 -5.09 -4.09
CA ILE A 108 25.73 -4.48 -2.93
C ILE A 108 26.75 -3.74 -2.06
N ILE A 109 27.94 -4.31 -1.87
CA ILE A 109 29.04 -3.64 -1.17
C ILE A 109 29.44 -2.38 -1.96
N ALA A 110 29.62 -2.50 -3.28
CA ALA A 110 29.92 -1.36 -4.13
C ALA A 110 28.81 -0.29 -4.06
N GLY A 111 27.54 -0.69 -4.08
CA GLY A 111 26.40 0.22 -3.95
C GLY A 111 26.36 0.92 -2.58
N ALA A 112 26.65 0.20 -1.50
CA ALA A 112 26.75 0.77 -0.16
C ALA A 112 27.91 1.78 -0.05
N VAL A 113 29.08 1.44 -0.63
CA VAL A 113 30.22 2.36 -0.69
C VAL A 113 29.89 3.59 -1.54
N LEU A 114 29.24 3.42 -2.68
CA LEU A 114 28.81 4.53 -3.55
C LEU A 114 27.81 5.45 -2.84
N ALA A 115 26.86 4.87 -2.11
CA ALA A 115 25.91 5.63 -1.31
C ALA A 115 26.62 6.42 -0.20
N LEU A 116 27.56 5.79 0.51
CA LEU A 116 28.36 6.48 1.53
C LEU A 116 29.19 7.62 0.91
N VAL A 117 29.90 7.38 -0.19
CA VAL A 117 30.68 8.40 -0.90
C VAL A 117 29.78 9.55 -1.36
N SER A 118 28.60 9.24 -1.89
CA SER A 118 27.63 10.26 -2.29
C SER A 118 27.17 11.13 -1.11
N VAL A 119 26.83 10.50 0.02
CA VAL A 119 26.43 11.23 1.24
C VAL A 119 27.57 12.10 1.77
N PHE A 120 28.79 11.58 1.84
CA PHE A 120 29.95 12.36 2.25
C PHE A 120 30.26 13.50 1.27
N SER A 121 30.10 13.28 -0.03
CA SER A 121 30.29 14.31 -1.06
C SER A 121 29.24 15.41 -0.94
N LEU A 122 27.97 15.07 -0.78
CA LEU A 122 26.87 16.02 -0.54
C LEU A 122 27.10 16.79 0.75
N PHE A 123 27.46 16.11 1.83
CA PHE A 123 27.75 16.73 3.11
C PHE A 123 28.92 17.72 2.99
N ALA A 124 30.03 17.30 2.38
CA ALA A 124 31.17 18.17 2.14
C ALA A 124 30.79 19.37 1.27
N SER A 125 29.99 19.16 0.22
CA SER A 125 29.51 20.24 -0.66
C SER A 125 28.65 21.25 0.08
N ILE A 126 27.74 20.80 0.95
CA ILE A 126 26.91 21.69 1.77
C ILE A 126 27.77 22.47 2.79
N GLN A 127 28.72 21.79 3.44
CA GLN A 127 29.64 22.44 4.38
C GLN A 127 30.51 23.47 3.67
N LEU A 128 31.04 23.15 2.49
CA LEU A 128 31.80 24.07 1.66
C LEU A 128 30.95 25.26 1.22
N TRP A 129 29.71 25.03 0.79
CA TRP A 129 28.80 26.11 0.40
C TRP A 129 28.53 27.06 1.57
N ARG A 130 28.23 26.53 2.76
CA ARG A 130 28.03 27.35 3.96
C ARG A 130 29.28 28.15 4.33
N SER A 131 30.44 27.51 4.35
CA SER A 131 31.71 28.18 4.63
C SER A 131 32.05 29.23 3.59
N ASN A 132 31.78 28.96 2.31
CA ASN A 132 32.00 29.90 1.21
C ASN A 132 31.09 31.12 1.31
N SER A 133 29.81 30.93 1.64
CA SER A 133 28.89 32.04 1.89
C SER A 133 29.31 32.88 3.09
N ALA A 134 29.80 32.26 4.17
CA ALA A 134 30.32 32.97 5.33
C ALA A 134 31.61 33.75 5.02
N LEU A 135 32.50 33.18 4.18
CA LEU A 135 33.69 33.87 3.69
C LEU A 135 33.30 35.09 2.85
N HIS A 136 32.35 34.94 1.93
CA HIS A 136 31.91 36.03 1.05
C HIS A 136 31.31 37.22 1.82
N ASP A 137 30.50 36.95 2.84
CA ASP A 137 29.97 38.00 3.72
C ASP A 137 31.08 38.70 4.52
N SER A 138 32.09 37.94 4.95
CA SER A 138 33.27 38.49 5.64
C SER A 138 34.12 39.36 4.70
N ASP A 139 34.31 38.95 3.45
CA ASP A 139 35.05 39.70 2.44
C ASP A 139 34.41 41.07 2.17
N ILE A 140 33.08 41.13 2.07
CA ILE A 140 32.36 42.41 1.88
C ILE A 140 32.58 43.34 3.08
N LYS A 141 32.58 42.81 4.31
CA LYS A 141 32.86 43.61 5.53
C LYS A 141 34.30 44.12 5.54
N ILE A 142 35.27 43.29 5.16
CA ILE A 142 36.68 43.71 5.08
C ILE A 142 36.85 44.77 3.98
N LEU A 143 36.22 44.59 2.82
CA LEU A 143 36.21 45.57 1.75
C LEU A 143 35.61 46.91 2.21
N MET A 144 34.52 46.85 2.98
CA MET A 144 33.90 48.02 3.57
C MET A 144 34.87 48.75 4.51
N VAL A 145 35.51 48.04 5.46
CA VAL A 145 36.52 48.62 6.36
C VAL A 145 37.68 49.23 5.58
N ARG A 146 38.10 48.60 4.48
CA ARG A 146 39.14 49.13 3.59
C ARG A 146 38.78 50.46 2.94
N ILE A 147 37.51 50.63 2.56
CA ILE A 147 37.01 51.87 1.96
C ILE A 147 36.86 52.97 3.03
N PHE A 148 36.32 52.64 4.21
CA PHE A 148 36.07 53.63 5.27
C PHE A 148 37.34 54.03 6.03
N TYR A 149 38.30 53.11 6.18
CA TYR A 149 39.55 53.31 6.92
C TYR A 149 40.76 52.80 6.13
N PRO A 150 41.10 53.48 5.02
CA PRO A 150 42.23 53.11 4.18
C PRO A 150 43.59 53.03 4.92
N PRO A 151 43.97 53.96 5.83
CA PRO A 151 45.28 53.88 6.49
C PRO A 151 45.39 52.64 7.39
N VAL A 152 44.34 52.33 8.15
CA VAL A 152 44.31 51.15 9.03
C VAL A 152 44.45 49.87 8.23
N SER A 153 43.77 49.80 7.08
CA SER A 153 43.82 48.62 6.22
C SER A 153 45.17 48.45 5.54
N MET A 154 45.84 49.56 5.18
CA MET A 154 47.19 49.54 4.62
C MET A 154 48.23 49.06 5.64
N ASP A 155 48.09 49.47 6.91
CA ASP A 155 48.95 48.97 7.99
C ASP A 155 48.73 47.48 8.24
N ILE A 156 47.48 47.01 8.23
CA ILE A 156 47.16 45.58 8.35
C ILE A 156 47.77 44.80 7.18
N ASP A 157 47.63 45.28 5.94
CA ASP A 157 48.22 44.65 4.74
C ASP A 157 49.76 44.61 4.84
N SER A 158 50.39 45.66 5.36
CA SER A 158 51.84 45.74 5.58
C SER A 158 52.31 44.73 6.64
N ILE A 159 51.60 44.62 7.76
CA ILE A 159 51.91 43.68 8.83
C ILE A 159 51.68 42.23 8.36
N TYR A 160 50.62 41.98 7.59
CA TYR A 160 50.35 40.66 7.01
C TYR A 160 51.44 40.24 6.02
N ASN A 161 51.86 41.14 5.12
CA ASN A 161 52.89 40.86 4.13
C ASN A 161 54.28 40.67 4.76
N SER A 162 54.56 41.37 5.87
CA SER A 162 55.84 41.24 6.57
C SER A 162 55.92 40.01 7.47
N ASN A 163 54.85 39.65 8.18
CA ASN A 163 54.81 38.44 8.99
C ASN A 163 53.37 37.92 9.23
N PRO A 164 52.88 37.00 8.36
CA PRO A 164 51.50 36.53 8.43
C PRO A 164 51.23 35.66 9.68
N GLU A 165 52.19 34.85 10.09
CA GLU A 165 52.03 33.94 11.25
C GLU A 165 51.95 34.72 12.57
N LYS A 166 52.75 35.78 12.70
CA LYS A 166 52.68 36.64 13.88
C LYS A 166 51.35 37.37 13.97
N LEU A 167 50.83 37.91 12.85
CA LEU A 167 49.54 38.56 12.84
C LEU A 167 48.41 37.58 13.20
N LYS A 168 48.44 36.36 12.66
CA LYS A 168 47.45 35.32 12.96
C LYS A 168 47.42 34.95 14.45
N SER A 169 48.59 34.75 15.06
CA SER A 169 48.67 34.44 16.50
C SER A 169 48.21 35.61 17.38
N TRP A 170 48.54 36.84 17.00
CA TRP A 170 48.11 38.04 17.72
C TRP A 170 46.60 38.24 17.64
N VAL A 171 46.01 38.15 16.44
CA VAL A 171 44.56 38.26 16.24
C VAL A 171 43.82 37.20 17.04
N LYS A 172 44.28 35.93 17.00
CA LYS A 172 43.66 34.85 17.77
C LYS A 172 43.66 35.13 19.27
N HIS A 173 44.79 35.60 19.80
CA HIS A 173 44.90 35.93 21.21
C HIS A 173 43.97 37.10 21.60
N GLU A 174 43.90 38.13 20.76
CA GLU A 174 43.05 39.29 21.00
C GLU A 174 41.56 38.95 20.90
N GLU A 175 41.15 38.10 19.96
CA GLU A 175 39.79 37.57 19.87
C GLU A 175 39.39 36.77 21.12
N GLU A 176 40.27 35.88 21.59
CA GLU A 176 40.06 35.11 22.82
C GLU A 176 39.87 36.04 24.03
N ARG A 177 40.69 37.09 24.12
CA ARG A 177 40.60 38.12 25.16
C ARG A 177 39.26 38.86 25.11
N LEU A 178 38.86 39.33 23.93
CA LEU A 178 37.59 40.06 23.75
C LEU A 178 36.37 39.19 24.03
N LEU A 179 36.41 37.91 23.62
CA LEU A 179 35.35 36.95 23.94
C LEU A 179 35.25 36.69 25.45
N ALA A 180 36.38 36.56 26.15
CA ALA A 180 36.39 36.38 27.59
C ALA A 180 35.79 37.59 28.32
N VAL A 181 36.13 38.81 27.89
CA VAL A 181 35.57 40.05 28.44
C VAL A 181 34.07 40.13 28.18
N ARG A 182 33.61 39.89 26.95
CA ARG A 182 32.19 39.92 26.61
C ARG A 182 31.40 38.90 27.42
N LYS A 183 31.92 37.68 27.56
CA LYS A 183 31.29 36.63 28.37
C LYS A 183 31.24 37.01 29.85
N ALA A 184 32.29 37.63 30.38
CA ALA A 184 32.29 38.13 31.75
C ALA A 184 31.26 39.26 31.95
N GLU A 185 31.13 40.17 30.98
CA GLU A 185 30.15 41.26 31.00
C GLU A 185 28.70 40.73 30.90
N GLU A 186 28.45 39.77 30.01
CA GLU A 186 27.14 39.11 29.89
C GLU A 186 26.78 38.35 31.17
N ASN A 187 27.72 37.60 31.74
CA ASN A 187 27.50 36.91 33.01
C ASN A 187 27.24 37.90 34.16
N ALA A 188 27.96 39.01 34.21
CA ALA A 188 27.72 40.06 35.20
C ALA A 188 26.31 40.65 35.04
N ARG A 189 25.89 40.95 33.80
CA ARG A 189 24.52 41.43 33.50
C ARG A 189 23.44 40.42 33.88
N GLN A 190 23.67 39.14 33.60
CA GLN A 190 22.72 38.08 33.99
C GLN A 190 22.65 37.95 35.52
N SER A 191 23.79 38.01 36.20
CA SER A 191 23.85 37.96 37.66
C SER A 191 23.17 39.16 38.32
N THR A 192 23.32 40.38 37.79
CA THR A 192 22.63 41.56 38.32
C THR A 192 21.13 41.46 38.11
N GLN A 193 20.67 41.02 36.93
CA GLN A 193 19.25 40.81 36.66
C GLN A 193 18.62 39.74 37.56
N GLN A 194 19.33 38.64 37.82
CA GLN A 194 18.85 37.60 38.74
C GLN A 194 18.79 38.11 40.19
N ALA A 195 19.80 38.89 40.61
CA ALA A 195 19.81 39.50 41.94
C ALA A 195 18.69 40.53 42.13
N GLU A 196 18.36 41.31 41.09
CA GLU A 196 17.22 42.23 41.10
C GLU A 196 15.89 41.49 41.19
N ARG A 197 15.67 40.46 40.36
CA ARG A 197 14.46 39.63 40.42
C ARG A 197 14.28 38.95 41.80
N ALA A 198 15.37 38.41 42.37
CA ALA A 198 15.32 37.81 43.71
C ALA A 198 14.99 38.84 44.80
N LYS A 199 15.48 40.09 44.69
CA LYS A 199 15.12 41.18 45.61
C LYS A 199 13.65 41.57 45.48
N GLU A 200 13.12 41.66 44.27
CA GLU A 200 11.70 41.94 44.04
C GLU A 200 10.80 40.83 44.62
N GLU A 201 11.15 39.56 44.43
CA GLU A 201 10.41 38.43 45.00
C GLU A 201 10.42 38.45 46.53
N LEU A 202 11.57 38.74 47.16
CA LEU A 202 11.68 38.86 48.62
C LEU A 202 10.85 40.03 49.16
N GLN A 203 10.80 41.16 48.45
CA GLN A 203 9.96 42.30 48.83
C GLN A 203 8.47 41.93 48.76
N ARG A 204 8.03 41.28 47.67
CA ARG A 204 6.64 40.80 47.54
C ARG A 204 6.26 39.82 48.65
N LEU A 205 7.15 38.90 49.01
CA LEU A 205 6.91 37.94 50.10
C LEU A 205 6.83 38.63 51.48
N LYS A 206 7.64 39.68 51.72
CA LYS A 206 7.52 40.49 52.94
C LYS A 206 6.21 41.26 53.00
N GLU A 207 5.81 41.91 51.91
CA GLU A 207 4.54 42.64 51.85
C GLU A 207 3.32 41.74 52.03
N LEU A 208 3.38 40.48 51.58
CA LEU A 208 2.34 39.49 51.82
C LEU A 208 2.31 39.06 53.29
N LYS A 209 3.47 38.83 53.91
CA LYS A 209 3.57 38.45 55.33
C LYS A 209 3.09 39.54 56.29
N ASP A 210 3.31 40.81 55.96
CA ASP A 210 2.88 41.95 56.80
C ASP A 210 1.38 42.28 56.66
N ARG A 211 0.64 41.61 55.76
CA ARG A 211 -0.81 41.77 55.57
C ARG A 211 -1.66 40.69 56.24
N ASP A 212 -1.04 39.63 56.76
CA ASP A 212 -1.67 38.57 57.56
C ASP A 212 -1.48 38.83 59.07
#